data_AF-A0A0E9N4C5-F1
#
_entry.id   AF-A0A0E9N4C5-F1
#
_cell.length_a   1.000
_cell.length_b   1.000
_cell.length_c   1.000
_cell.angle_alpha   90.00
_cell.angle_beta   90.00
_cell.angle_gamma   90.00
#
_symmetry.space_group_name_H-M   'P 1'
#
loop_
_entity.id
_entity.type
_entity.pdbx_description
1 polymer ?
#
loop_
_entity_poly.entity_id
_entity_poly.type
_entity_poly.pdbx_seq_one_letter_code
_entity_poly.pdbx_strand_id
1 'polypeptide(L)'
;MEFYDQAGKVAIGSRLRMLTDIITADAEKIYQLYQVNLQPKWFPVFHLLCEGGESVTGIARKIGHSHPSVSKIVSEMVADGLVKEKKDPQDGRRNLVSLTAKGKKAAEKLATQLQDVEAAVEEILQATRNDLWKAIGEWEFLLEQKSLFRRVEAQRKKRESAEVVIVDFQPRHAAAFRALNEQWISTYFKMEAADYKALDHPKKYILDKGGAILIALLDNQPVGAVALIKMNDPVYDFELAKMAVSPEARGKNIGLLLGQAAIGKAKELGATNLYLESNTILKPAINLYHKLGFEKVAGHATPYERCNIQMALVV
;
A
#
# COMPACT_ATOMS: atom_id res chain seq x y z
N MET A 1 -29.61 13.18 -5.94
CA MET A 1 -29.23 11.77 -5.66
C MET A 1 -28.74 11.04 -6.91
N GLU A 2 -29.32 11.29 -8.09
CA GLU A 2 -28.91 10.67 -9.38
C GLU A 2 -27.39 10.68 -9.65
N PHE A 3 -26.68 11.78 -9.36
CA PHE A 3 -25.24 11.85 -9.57
C PHE A 3 -24.46 10.73 -8.85
N TYR A 4 -24.78 10.44 -7.58
CA TYR A 4 -24.04 9.43 -6.81
C TYR A 4 -24.37 8.00 -7.24
N ASP A 5 -25.58 7.78 -7.76
CA ASP A 5 -25.96 6.49 -8.29
C ASP A 5 -25.32 6.24 -9.67
N GLN A 6 -25.13 7.30 -10.47
CA GLN A 6 -24.37 7.24 -11.73
C GLN A 6 -22.86 7.10 -11.50
N ALA A 7 -22.28 7.92 -10.63
CA ALA A 7 -20.84 7.84 -10.30
C ALA A 7 -20.51 6.54 -9.56
N GLY A 8 -21.46 6.00 -8.79
CA GLY A 8 -21.31 4.74 -8.07
C GLY A 8 -20.20 4.79 -7.01
N LYS A 9 -19.45 3.69 -6.90
CA LYS A 9 -18.52 3.44 -5.79
C LYS A 9 -17.33 4.41 -5.75
N VAL A 10 -16.97 5.05 -6.87
CA VAL A 10 -15.85 6.01 -6.89
C VAL A 10 -16.18 7.30 -6.14
N ALA A 11 -17.46 7.61 -5.95
CA ALA A 11 -17.93 8.78 -5.23
C ALA A 11 -18.24 8.50 -3.74
N ILE A 12 -17.74 7.38 -3.18
CA ILE A 12 -18.05 6.97 -1.80
C ILE A 12 -17.75 8.08 -0.77
N GLY A 13 -16.60 8.73 -0.86
CA GLY A 13 -16.23 9.82 0.06
C GLY A 13 -17.16 11.03 -0.04
N SER A 14 -17.59 11.38 -1.26
CA SER A 14 -18.52 12.47 -1.49
C SER A 14 -19.94 12.14 -1.02
N ARG A 15 -20.39 10.89 -1.19
CA ARG A 15 -21.68 10.41 -0.69
C ARG A 15 -21.72 10.41 0.84
N LEU A 16 -20.63 10.00 1.49
CA LEU A 16 -20.48 10.09 2.95
C LEU A 16 -20.51 11.54 3.44
N ARG A 17 -19.80 12.45 2.79
CA ARG A 17 -19.83 13.88 3.13
C ARG A 17 -21.24 14.46 3.06
N MET A 18 -21.95 14.20 1.97
CA MET A 18 -23.34 14.65 1.83
C MET A 18 -24.24 14.11 2.95
N LEU A 19 -24.07 12.83 3.33
CA LEU A 19 -24.82 12.25 4.45
C LEU A 19 -24.49 12.96 5.78
N THR A 20 -23.21 13.24 6.03
CA THR A 20 -22.78 14.03 7.19
C THR A 20 -23.41 15.42 7.20
N ASP A 21 -23.46 16.11 6.05
CA ASP A 21 -24.05 17.44 5.94
C ASP A 21 -25.55 17.43 6.29
N ILE A 22 -26.30 16.43 5.81
CA ILE A 22 -27.72 16.25 6.13
C ILE A 22 -27.93 16.07 7.64
N ILE A 23 -27.19 15.14 8.25
CA ILE A 23 -27.30 14.84 9.69
C ILE A 23 -26.88 16.06 10.53
N THR A 24 -25.82 16.76 10.11
CA THR A 24 -25.32 17.96 10.82
C THR A 24 -26.32 19.10 10.78
N ALA A 25 -27.04 19.29 9.67
CA ALA A 25 -28.08 20.30 9.55
C ALA A 25 -29.26 20.07 10.50
N ASP A 26 -29.63 18.81 10.75
CA ASP A 26 -30.66 18.48 11.73
C ASP A 26 -30.15 18.58 13.18
N ALA A 27 -28.87 18.28 13.43
CA ALA A 27 -28.26 18.47 14.75
C ALA A 27 -28.38 19.91 15.26
N GLU A 28 -28.23 20.92 14.39
CA GLU A 28 -28.45 22.33 14.77
C GLU A 28 -29.88 22.62 15.23
N LYS A 29 -30.88 22.07 14.53
CA LYS A 29 -32.30 22.22 14.91
C LYS A 29 -32.61 21.48 16.21
N ILE A 30 -32.00 20.31 16.40
CA ILE A 30 -32.12 19.51 17.63
C ILE A 30 -31.53 20.29 18.82
N TYR A 31 -30.38 20.95 18.69
CA TYR A 31 -29.88 21.83 19.75
C TYR A 31 -30.83 22.97 20.10
N GLN A 32 -31.47 23.59 19.10
CA GLN A 32 -32.48 24.63 19.34
C GLN A 32 -33.71 24.09 20.07
N LEU A 33 -34.20 22.90 19.69
CA LEU A 33 -35.37 22.24 20.29
C LEU A 33 -35.19 22.03 21.81
N TYR A 34 -34.00 21.59 22.24
CA TYR A 34 -33.69 21.36 23.66
C TYR A 34 -33.07 22.58 24.34
N GLN A 35 -32.96 23.72 23.64
CA GLN A 35 -32.35 24.96 24.13
C GLN A 35 -30.93 24.72 24.68
N VAL A 36 -30.14 23.94 23.94
CA VAL A 36 -28.73 23.66 24.19
C VAL A 36 -27.90 24.58 23.29
N ASN A 37 -27.15 25.51 23.87
CA ASN A 37 -26.30 26.42 23.11
C ASN A 37 -24.98 25.72 22.72
N LEU A 38 -25.03 24.78 21.78
CA LEU A 38 -23.87 24.06 21.24
C LEU A 38 -23.85 24.13 19.71
N GLN A 39 -22.63 24.11 19.15
CA GLN A 39 -22.42 23.88 17.72
C GLN A 39 -22.16 22.39 17.48
N PRO A 40 -22.65 21.77 16.39
CA PRO A 40 -22.43 20.35 16.11
C PRO A 40 -20.97 19.91 16.15
N LYS A 41 -20.06 20.74 15.63
CA LYS A 41 -18.62 20.47 15.63
C LYS A 41 -18.01 20.42 17.05
N TRP A 42 -18.67 21.00 18.06
CA TRP A 42 -18.21 20.97 19.46
C TRP A 42 -18.60 19.68 20.18
N PHE A 43 -19.55 18.92 19.64
CA PHE A 43 -20.14 17.76 20.31
C PHE A 43 -19.11 16.75 20.83
N PRO A 44 -18.13 16.24 20.03
CA PRO A 44 -17.22 15.20 20.51
C PRO A 44 -16.36 15.68 21.70
N VAL A 45 -15.95 16.96 21.68
CA VAL A 45 -15.16 17.55 22.77
C VAL A 45 -16.05 17.77 24.00
N PHE A 46 -17.24 18.36 23.82
CA PHE A 46 -18.14 18.65 24.93
C PHE A 46 -18.65 17.39 25.61
N HIS A 47 -19.05 16.38 24.83
CA HIS A 47 -19.55 15.09 25.34
C HIS A 47 -18.48 14.36 26.15
N LEU A 48 -17.23 14.29 25.66
CA LEU A 48 -16.11 13.72 26.40
C LEU A 48 -15.89 14.44 27.75
N LEU A 49 -16.01 15.78 27.76
CA LEU A 49 -15.86 16.57 28.97
C LEU A 49 -17.01 16.42 29.98
N CYS A 50 -18.16 15.84 29.58
CA CYS A 50 -19.22 15.46 30.52
C CYS A 50 -18.78 14.33 31.45
N GLU A 51 -17.87 13.46 31.01
CA GLU A 51 -17.33 12.35 31.82
C GLU A 51 -16.20 12.79 32.77
N GLY A 52 -15.55 13.93 32.48
CA GLY A 52 -14.48 14.45 33.32
C GLY A 52 -13.59 15.46 32.59
N GLY A 53 -12.73 16.14 33.34
CA GLY A 53 -11.74 17.03 32.74
C GLY A 53 -10.67 16.27 31.98
N GLU A 54 -10.18 16.82 30.87
CA GLU A 54 -9.15 16.20 30.03
C GLU A 54 -8.24 17.25 29.39
N SER A 55 -7.01 16.85 29.07
CA SER A 55 -6.06 17.69 28.33
C SER A 55 -6.41 17.79 26.84
N VAL A 56 -6.04 18.88 26.16
CA VAL A 56 -6.25 19.02 24.71
C VAL A 56 -5.67 17.84 23.92
N THR A 57 -4.47 17.39 24.29
CA THR A 57 -3.81 16.21 23.71
C THR A 57 -4.59 14.92 23.97
N GLY A 58 -5.11 14.75 25.19
CA GLY A 58 -5.93 13.60 25.55
C GLY A 58 -7.25 13.55 24.79
N ILE A 59 -7.92 14.70 24.66
CA ILE A 59 -9.14 14.87 23.85
C ILE A 59 -8.86 14.50 22.40
N ALA A 60 -7.85 15.11 21.78
CA ALA A 60 -7.47 14.86 20.38
C ALA A 60 -7.24 13.37 20.09
N ARG A 61 -6.53 12.69 20.98
CA ARG A 61 -6.29 11.24 20.88
C ARG A 61 -7.60 10.44 20.99
N LYS A 62 -8.45 10.73 21.97
CA LYS A 62 -9.69 9.97 22.24
C LYS A 62 -10.73 10.09 21.13
N ILE A 63 -10.86 11.27 20.52
CA ILE A 63 -11.86 11.54 19.47
C ILE A 63 -11.30 11.39 18.04
N GLY A 64 -10.02 11.03 17.89
CA GLY A 64 -9.39 10.86 16.57
C GLY A 64 -9.20 12.16 15.77
N HIS A 65 -9.20 13.33 16.41
CA HIS A 65 -9.03 14.63 15.75
C HIS A 65 -7.59 15.15 15.90
N SER A 66 -7.19 16.09 15.03
CA SER A 66 -5.88 16.73 15.14
C SER A 66 -5.83 17.70 16.34
N HIS A 67 -4.65 17.82 16.96
CA HIS A 67 -4.44 18.75 18.07
C HIS A 67 -4.84 20.20 17.74
N PRO A 68 -4.49 20.78 16.56
CA PRO A 68 -4.94 22.12 16.19
C PRO A 68 -6.47 22.24 16.08
N SER A 69 -7.16 21.21 15.58
CA SER A 69 -8.62 21.21 15.50
C SER A 69 -9.27 21.25 16.87
N VAL A 70 -8.79 20.42 17.80
CA VAL A 70 -9.32 20.39 19.18
C VAL A 70 -9.02 21.69 19.91
N SER A 71 -7.80 22.23 19.79
CA SER A 71 -7.44 23.51 20.41
C SER A 71 -8.34 24.65 19.95
N LYS A 72 -8.69 24.69 18.65
CA LYS A 72 -9.66 25.67 18.12
C LYS A 72 -11.05 25.49 18.72
N ILE A 73 -11.56 24.25 18.78
CA ILE A 73 -12.88 23.96 19.38
C ILE A 73 -12.92 24.36 20.85
N VAL A 74 -11.90 24.00 21.63
CA VAL A 74 -11.81 24.36 23.05
C VAL A 74 -11.80 25.89 23.22
N SER A 75 -11.02 26.62 22.42
CA SER A 75 -10.97 28.08 22.47
C SER A 75 -12.33 28.73 22.21
N GLU A 76 -13.07 28.24 21.21
CA GLU A 76 -14.44 28.70 20.91
C GLU A 76 -15.41 28.41 22.07
N MET A 77 -15.33 27.22 22.68
CA MET A 77 -16.15 26.84 23.83
C MET A 77 -15.80 27.62 25.12
N VAL A 78 -14.53 28.03 25.28
CA VAL A 78 -14.10 28.95 26.36
C VAL A 78 -14.72 30.32 26.14
N ALA A 79 -14.71 30.83 24.91
CA ALA A 79 -15.33 32.11 24.57
C ALA A 79 -16.86 32.10 24.82
N ASP A 80 -17.53 30.97 24.57
CA ASP A 80 -18.95 30.79 24.93
C ASP A 80 -19.18 30.53 26.44
N GLY A 81 -18.12 30.39 27.23
CA GLY A 81 -18.20 30.15 28.67
C GLY A 81 -18.70 28.76 29.06
N LEU A 82 -18.68 27.79 28.14
CA LEU A 82 -19.09 26.41 28.38
C LEU A 82 -18.00 25.60 29.08
N VAL A 83 -16.74 25.89 28.76
CA VAL A 83 -15.57 25.23 29.36
C VAL A 83 -14.57 26.24 29.89
N LYS A 84 -13.66 25.75 30.72
CA LYS A 84 -12.55 26.50 31.29
C LYS A 84 -11.28 25.67 31.21
N GLU A 85 -10.15 26.36 31.05
CA GLU A 85 -8.83 25.77 31.17
C GLU A 85 -8.23 26.12 32.54
N LYS A 86 -7.61 25.12 33.18
CA LYS A 86 -6.78 25.30 34.37
C LYS A 86 -5.48 24.53 34.20
N LYS A 87 -4.40 24.96 34.84
CA LYS A 87 -3.18 24.13 34.93
C LYS A 87 -3.53 22.81 35.60
N ASP A 88 -3.07 21.72 35.01
CA ASP A 88 -3.22 20.38 35.55
C ASP A 88 -2.47 20.31 36.90
N PRO A 89 -3.14 19.92 38.00
CA PRO A 89 -2.52 19.78 39.31
C PRO A 89 -1.40 18.72 39.36
N GLN A 90 -1.40 17.74 38.46
CA GLN A 90 -0.43 16.64 38.41
C GLN A 90 0.74 16.92 37.46
N ASP A 91 0.54 17.75 36.44
CA ASP A 91 1.56 18.16 35.48
C ASP A 91 1.36 19.63 35.09
N GLY A 92 2.06 20.56 35.76
CA GLY A 92 1.93 22.00 35.52
C GLY A 92 2.28 22.48 34.10
N ARG A 93 2.71 21.58 33.21
CA ARG A 93 2.92 21.82 31.77
C ARG A 93 1.68 21.52 30.93
N ARG A 94 0.65 20.89 31.49
CA ARG A 94 -0.61 20.55 30.81
C ARG A 94 -1.73 21.48 31.28
N ASN A 95 -2.58 21.88 30.35
CA ASN A 95 -3.85 22.53 30.68
C ASN A 95 -4.96 21.48 30.66
N LEU A 96 -5.68 21.39 31.77
CA LEU A 96 -6.88 20.59 31.94
C LEU A 96 -8.10 21.41 31.52
N VAL A 97 -8.83 20.91 30.52
CA VAL A 97 -10.11 21.48 30.07
C VAL A 97 -11.22 20.82 30.87
N SER A 98 -12.19 21.60 31.36
CA SER A 98 -13.34 21.08 32.12
C SER A 98 -14.59 21.94 31.92
N LEU A 99 -15.77 21.37 32.14
CA LEU A 99 -17.03 22.12 32.07
C LEU A 99 -17.10 23.22 33.15
N THR A 100 -17.66 24.37 32.78
CA THR A 100 -18.08 25.41 33.73
C THR A 100 -19.42 25.06 34.38
N ALA A 101 -19.94 25.90 35.28
CA ALA A 101 -21.31 25.75 35.77
C ALA A 101 -22.35 25.88 34.64
N LYS A 102 -22.12 26.79 33.66
CA LYS A 102 -22.94 26.90 32.45
C LYS A 102 -22.85 25.62 31.62
N GLY A 103 -21.63 25.10 31.42
CA GLY A 103 -21.40 23.83 30.72
C GLY A 103 -22.12 22.65 31.36
N LYS A 104 -22.08 22.52 32.69
CA LYS A 104 -22.79 21.45 33.42
C LYS A 104 -24.31 21.52 33.22
N LYS A 105 -24.91 22.71 33.28
CA LYS A 105 -26.35 22.89 32.98
C LYS A 105 -26.68 22.53 31.53
N ALA A 106 -25.80 22.86 30.59
CA ALA A 106 -25.97 22.45 29.19
C ALA A 106 -25.83 20.93 29.03
N ALA A 107 -24.95 20.27 29.80
CA ALA A 107 -24.79 18.82 29.81
C ALA A 107 -26.04 18.09 30.33
N GLU A 108 -26.74 18.63 31.33
CA GLU A 108 -28.02 18.07 31.81
C GLU A 108 -29.08 18.03 30.70
N LYS A 109 -29.25 19.14 29.96
CA LYS A 109 -30.16 19.20 28.81
C LYS A 109 -29.72 18.29 27.67
N LEU A 110 -28.41 18.26 27.41
CA LEU A 110 -27.81 17.39 26.40
C LEU A 110 -28.06 15.91 26.71
N ALA A 111 -28.02 15.50 27.98
CA ALA A 111 -28.25 14.11 28.37
C ALA A 111 -29.66 13.64 27.97
N THR A 112 -30.70 14.45 28.20
CA THR A 112 -32.06 14.15 27.74
C THR A 112 -32.15 14.13 26.22
N GLN A 113 -31.56 15.13 25.56
CA GLN A 113 -31.51 15.17 24.09
C GLN A 113 -30.87 13.90 23.50
N LEU A 114 -29.77 13.42 24.09
CA LEU A 114 -29.05 12.25 23.58
C LEU A 114 -29.87 10.97 23.66
N GLN A 115 -30.75 10.82 24.65
CA GLN A 115 -31.67 9.68 24.73
C GLN A 115 -32.66 9.69 23.56
N ASP A 116 -33.22 10.85 23.24
CA ASP A 116 -34.16 11.00 22.12
C ASP A 116 -33.47 10.85 20.76
N VAL A 117 -32.23 11.35 20.63
CA VAL A 117 -31.39 11.14 19.43
C VAL A 117 -31.04 9.67 19.26
N GLU A 118 -30.67 8.96 20.33
CA GLU A 118 -30.38 7.52 20.30
C GLU A 118 -31.60 6.72 19.83
N ALA A 119 -32.79 7.01 20.38
CA ALA A 119 -34.03 6.37 19.95
C ALA A 119 -34.34 6.63 18.47
N ALA A 120 -34.16 7.86 17.98
CA ALA A 120 -34.38 8.19 16.57
C ALA A 120 -33.37 7.50 15.63
N VAL A 121 -32.10 7.39 16.04
CA VAL A 121 -31.08 6.65 15.28
C VAL A 121 -31.42 5.16 15.25
N GLU A 122 -31.85 4.58 16.37
CA GLU A 122 -32.26 3.19 16.46
C GLU A 122 -33.48 2.88 15.58
N GLU A 123 -34.45 3.80 15.49
CA GLU A 123 -35.58 3.69 14.55
C GLU A 123 -35.10 3.60 13.09
N ILE A 124 -34.16 4.46 12.68
CA ILE A 124 -33.57 4.42 11.33
C ILE A 124 -32.85 3.09 11.10
N LEU A 125 -32.05 2.62 12.07
CA LEU A 125 -31.32 1.36 11.97
C LEU A 125 -32.27 0.18 11.78
N GLN A 126 -33.38 0.12 12.53
CA GLN A 126 -34.41 -0.91 12.41
C GLN A 126 -35.15 -0.86 11.06
N ALA A 127 -35.26 0.32 10.45
CA ALA A 127 -35.83 0.49 9.12
C ALA A 127 -34.88 0.14 7.97
N THR A 128 -33.61 -0.16 8.26
CA THR A 128 -32.59 -0.47 7.24
C THR A 128 -32.17 -1.93 7.26
N ARG A 129 -31.82 -2.47 6.08
CA ARG A 129 -31.26 -3.81 5.97
C ARG A 129 -29.82 -3.90 6.50
N ASN A 130 -29.05 -2.82 6.36
CA ASN A 130 -27.63 -2.80 6.70
C ASN A 130 -27.41 -1.85 7.88
N ASP A 131 -26.76 -2.35 8.92
CA ASP A 131 -26.38 -1.57 10.09
C ASP A 131 -25.22 -0.63 9.74
N LEU A 132 -25.52 0.66 9.60
CA LEU A 132 -24.53 1.68 9.21
C LEU A 132 -23.44 1.85 10.27
N TRP A 133 -23.77 1.74 11.56
CA TRP A 133 -22.82 1.89 12.66
C TRP A 133 -21.76 0.80 12.61
N LYS A 134 -22.20 -0.47 12.47
CA LYS A 134 -21.27 -1.60 12.29
C LYS A 134 -20.48 -1.50 10.99
N ALA A 135 -21.13 -1.10 9.89
CA ALA A 135 -20.46 -0.95 8.60
C ALA A 135 -19.33 0.09 8.63
N ILE A 136 -19.52 1.22 9.32
CA ILE A 136 -18.45 2.23 9.49
C ILE A 136 -17.26 1.61 10.25
N GLY A 137 -17.50 0.94 11.37
CA GLY A 137 -16.44 0.29 12.15
C GLY A 137 -15.67 -0.78 11.36
N GLU A 138 -16.36 -1.58 10.53
CA GLU A 138 -15.71 -2.53 9.62
C GLU A 138 -14.82 -1.83 8.60
N TRP A 139 -15.28 -0.71 8.04
CA TRP A 139 -14.50 0.08 7.08
C TRP A 139 -13.27 0.72 7.73
N GLU A 140 -13.41 1.29 8.93
CA GLU A 140 -12.30 1.85 9.69
C GLU A 140 -11.22 0.79 9.93
N PHE A 141 -11.60 -0.38 10.44
CA PHE A 141 -10.69 -1.51 10.63
C PHE A 141 -10.00 -1.94 9.32
N LEU A 142 -10.74 -2.07 8.21
CA LEU A 142 -10.17 -2.46 6.92
C LEU A 142 -9.25 -1.39 6.30
N LEU A 143 -9.50 -0.11 6.60
CA LEU A 143 -8.67 1.02 6.18
C LEU A 143 -7.38 1.11 6.99
N GLU A 144 -7.42 0.79 8.28
CA GLU A 144 -6.24 0.65 9.14
C GLU A 144 -5.33 -0.48 8.65
N GLN A 145 -5.90 -1.63 8.30
CA GLN A 145 -5.13 -2.75 7.74
C GLN A 145 -4.50 -2.41 6.39
N LYS A 146 -5.28 -1.77 5.50
CA LYS A 146 -4.81 -1.37 4.18
C LYS A 146 -5.62 -0.20 3.66
N SER A 147 -4.97 0.98 3.68
CA SER A 147 -5.57 2.22 3.22
C SER A 147 -6.08 2.14 1.78
N LEU A 148 -7.06 2.99 1.46
CA LEU A 148 -7.59 3.09 0.10
C LEU A 148 -6.49 3.38 -0.92
N PHE A 149 -5.52 4.25 -0.59
CA PHE A 149 -4.36 4.54 -1.42
C PHE A 149 -3.57 3.26 -1.77
N ARG A 150 -3.23 2.44 -0.77
CA ARG A 150 -2.52 1.17 -1.00
C ARG A 150 -3.34 0.16 -1.83
N ARG A 151 -4.67 0.19 -1.72
CA ARG A 151 -5.56 -0.64 -2.56
C ARG A 151 -5.55 -0.16 -4.01
N VAL A 152 -5.60 1.15 -4.24
CA VAL A 152 -5.52 1.76 -5.58
C VAL A 152 -4.15 1.51 -6.21
N GLU A 153 -3.04 1.68 -5.47
CA GLU A 153 -1.70 1.33 -5.94
C GLU A 153 -1.61 -0.13 -6.39
N ALA A 154 -2.21 -1.05 -5.63
CA ALA A 154 -2.22 -2.47 -5.99
C ALA A 154 -3.02 -2.75 -7.28
N GLN A 155 -4.17 -2.09 -7.48
CA GLN A 155 -4.95 -2.22 -8.72
C GLN A 155 -4.23 -1.62 -9.91
N ARG A 156 -3.61 -0.43 -9.74
CA ARG A 156 -2.76 0.20 -10.75
C ARG A 156 -1.63 -0.75 -11.17
N LYS A 157 -0.91 -1.29 -10.19
CA LYS A 157 0.18 -2.23 -10.43
C LYS A 157 -0.29 -3.48 -11.17
N LYS A 158 -1.46 -4.03 -10.80
CA LYS A 158 -2.05 -5.19 -11.50
C LYS A 158 -2.34 -4.88 -12.97
N ARG A 159 -2.95 -3.71 -13.25
CA ARG A 159 -3.21 -3.25 -14.63
C ARG A 159 -1.91 -3.09 -15.42
N GLU A 160 -0.96 -2.32 -14.90
CA GLU A 160 0.33 -2.08 -15.57
C GLU A 160 1.15 -3.37 -15.77
N SER A 161 1.00 -4.36 -14.89
CA SER A 161 1.65 -5.68 -15.08
C SER A 161 0.99 -6.47 -16.22
N ALA A 162 -0.31 -6.30 -16.45
CA ALA A 162 -1.03 -7.00 -17.52
C ALA A 162 -0.73 -6.44 -18.92
N GLU A 163 -0.22 -5.22 -18.99
CA GLU A 163 0.27 -4.59 -20.23
C GLU A 163 1.66 -5.12 -20.65
N VAL A 164 2.36 -5.83 -19.76
CA VAL A 164 3.67 -6.42 -20.05
C VAL A 164 3.51 -7.72 -20.82
N VAL A 165 4.11 -7.79 -22.01
CA VAL A 165 4.12 -8.98 -22.84
C VAL A 165 5.51 -9.60 -22.81
N ILE A 166 5.61 -10.88 -22.48
CA ILE A 166 6.86 -11.63 -22.59
C ILE A 166 6.94 -12.27 -23.98
N VAL A 167 8.05 -12.04 -24.68
CA VAL A 167 8.29 -12.60 -26.02
C VAL A 167 9.64 -13.30 -26.06
N ASP A 168 9.77 -14.28 -26.96
CA ASP A 168 11.07 -14.86 -27.29
C ASP A 168 11.98 -13.79 -27.92
N PHE A 169 13.28 -13.90 -27.64
CA PHE A 169 14.29 -13.04 -28.23
C PHE A 169 14.31 -13.14 -29.76
N GLN A 170 14.51 -11.99 -30.40
CA GLN A 170 14.72 -11.85 -31.83
C GLN A 170 15.96 -10.97 -32.04
N PRO A 171 16.67 -11.05 -33.18
CA PRO A 171 17.87 -10.24 -33.43
C PRO A 171 17.67 -8.74 -33.20
N ARG A 172 16.48 -8.21 -33.48
CA ARG A 172 16.12 -6.80 -33.22
C ARG A 172 16.21 -6.39 -31.73
N HIS A 173 16.13 -7.35 -30.80
CA HIS A 173 16.21 -7.10 -29.35
C HIS A 173 17.66 -7.07 -28.83
N ALA A 174 18.67 -7.40 -29.65
CA ALA A 174 20.06 -7.53 -29.22
C ALA A 174 20.60 -6.27 -28.52
N ALA A 175 20.35 -5.10 -29.12
CA ALA A 175 20.79 -3.82 -28.56
C ALA A 175 20.16 -3.55 -27.17
N ALA A 176 18.86 -3.82 -27.03
CA ALA A 176 18.17 -3.63 -25.76
C ALA A 176 18.60 -4.65 -24.70
N PHE A 177 18.79 -5.91 -25.08
CA PHE A 177 19.28 -6.97 -24.18
C PHE A 177 20.63 -6.60 -23.57
N ARG A 178 21.56 -6.11 -24.40
CA ARG A 178 22.86 -5.59 -23.94
C ARG A 178 22.67 -4.38 -23.03
N ALA A 179 21.97 -3.35 -23.50
CA ALA A 179 21.83 -2.09 -22.76
C ALA A 179 21.20 -2.25 -21.37
N LEU A 180 20.13 -3.05 -21.26
CA LEU A 180 19.46 -3.32 -19.99
C LEU A 180 20.39 -4.00 -18.98
N ASN A 181 21.14 -5.01 -19.42
CA ASN A 181 22.07 -5.74 -18.57
C ASN A 181 23.29 -4.89 -18.19
N GLU A 182 23.86 -4.17 -19.16
CA GLU A 182 25.00 -3.28 -18.92
C GLU A 182 24.67 -2.15 -17.95
N GLN A 183 23.49 -1.52 -18.09
CA GLN A 183 23.00 -0.51 -17.14
C GLN A 183 22.85 -1.09 -15.73
N TRP A 184 22.24 -2.28 -15.61
CA TRP A 184 22.04 -2.93 -14.32
C TRP A 184 23.37 -3.32 -13.67
N ILE A 185 24.26 -3.99 -14.41
CA ILE A 185 25.57 -4.43 -13.91
C ILE A 185 26.36 -3.20 -13.46
N SER A 186 26.46 -2.18 -14.31
CA SER A 186 27.27 -0.98 -14.02
C SER A 186 26.74 -0.15 -12.84
N THR A 187 25.46 -0.31 -12.47
CA THR A 187 24.89 0.36 -11.29
C THR A 187 25.41 -0.23 -9.98
N TYR A 188 25.69 -1.53 -9.95
CA TYR A 188 26.01 -2.26 -8.70
C TYR A 188 27.38 -2.92 -8.70
N PHE A 189 27.96 -3.18 -9.87
CA PHE A 189 29.17 -3.96 -10.09
C PHE A 189 29.94 -3.42 -11.30
N LYS A 190 31.02 -4.12 -11.67
CA LYS A 190 31.77 -3.89 -12.91
C LYS A 190 31.43 -5.00 -13.89
N MET A 191 31.43 -4.67 -15.18
CA MET A 191 31.29 -5.66 -16.24
C MET A 191 32.49 -6.61 -16.25
N GLU A 192 32.24 -7.91 -16.27
CA GLU A 192 33.26 -8.97 -16.26
C GLU A 192 33.33 -9.69 -17.63
N ALA A 193 34.41 -10.42 -17.89
CA ALA A 193 34.64 -11.05 -19.20
C ALA A 193 33.49 -11.99 -19.65
N ALA A 194 32.84 -12.67 -18.70
CA ALA A 194 31.68 -13.51 -18.97
C ALA A 194 30.42 -12.70 -19.35
N ASP A 195 30.27 -11.46 -18.86
CA ASP A 195 29.19 -10.56 -19.25
C ASP A 195 29.31 -10.15 -20.73
N TYR A 196 30.48 -9.66 -21.15
CA TYR A 196 30.71 -9.25 -22.54
C TYR A 196 30.43 -10.38 -23.53
N LYS A 197 30.93 -11.59 -23.27
CA LYS A 197 30.68 -12.75 -24.15
C LYS A 197 29.19 -13.01 -24.36
N ALA A 198 28.41 -13.03 -23.28
CA ALA A 198 26.97 -13.30 -23.34
C ALA A 198 26.18 -12.16 -23.98
N LEU A 199 26.56 -10.90 -23.73
CA LEU A 199 25.81 -9.72 -24.16
C LEU A 199 26.15 -9.27 -25.59
N ASP A 200 27.41 -9.42 -26.02
CA ASP A 200 27.84 -9.08 -27.39
C ASP A 200 27.49 -10.14 -28.41
N HIS A 201 27.41 -11.40 -27.98
CA HIS A 201 27.20 -12.54 -28.85
C HIS A 201 26.10 -13.50 -28.33
N PRO A 202 24.88 -12.99 -28.02
CA PRO A 202 23.83 -13.78 -27.38
C PRO A 202 23.40 -15.01 -28.20
N LYS A 203 23.42 -14.90 -29.54
CA LYS A 203 23.13 -16.04 -30.42
C LYS A 203 24.11 -17.18 -30.18
N LYS A 204 25.41 -16.91 -30.30
CA LYS A 204 26.48 -17.92 -30.18
C LYS A 204 26.58 -18.52 -28.78
N TYR A 205 26.44 -17.69 -27.75
CA TYR A 205 26.71 -18.12 -26.36
C TYR A 205 25.49 -18.68 -25.64
N ILE A 206 24.27 -18.32 -26.07
CA ILE A 206 23.04 -18.70 -25.39
C ILE A 206 22.17 -19.55 -26.32
N LEU A 207 21.72 -18.98 -27.44
CA LEU A 207 20.70 -19.62 -28.31
C LEU A 207 21.23 -20.87 -29.02
N ASP A 208 22.39 -20.78 -29.68
CA ASP A 208 22.99 -21.88 -30.45
C ASP A 208 23.41 -23.06 -29.55
N LYS A 209 23.45 -22.86 -28.22
CA LYS A 209 23.73 -23.90 -27.21
C LYS A 209 22.46 -24.53 -26.61
N GLY A 210 21.28 -24.21 -27.16
CA GLY A 210 20.00 -24.70 -26.65
C GLY A 210 19.45 -23.90 -25.46
N GLY A 211 20.05 -22.75 -25.13
CA GLY A 211 19.49 -21.78 -24.20
C GLY A 211 18.39 -20.94 -24.82
N ALA A 212 17.78 -20.08 -24.01
CA ALA A 212 16.75 -19.15 -24.46
C ALA A 212 16.97 -17.76 -23.87
N ILE A 213 16.43 -16.74 -24.52
CA ILE A 213 16.37 -15.38 -23.99
C ILE A 213 14.93 -14.91 -24.15
N LEU A 214 14.38 -14.34 -23.08
CA LEU A 214 13.03 -13.77 -23.06
C LEU A 214 13.14 -12.26 -22.84
N ILE A 215 12.29 -11.52 -23.53
CA ILE A 215 12.21 -10.06 -23.47
C ILE A 215 10.84 -9.66 -22.94
N ALA A 216 10.82 -8.76 -21.95
CA ALA A 216 9.61 -8.09 -21.51
C ALA A 216 9.41 -6.81 -22.34
N LEU A 217 8.26 -6.73 -23.00
CA LEU A 217 7.81 -5.55 -23.74
C LEU A 217 6.74 -4.82 -22.94
N LEU A 218 6.84 -3.50 -22.87
CA LEU A 218 5.79 -2.60 -22.42
C LEU A 218 5.60 -1.55 -23.52
N ASP A 219 4.37 -1.37 -24.01
CA ASP A 219 4.08 -0.51 -25.17
C ASP A 219 4.99 -0.81 -26.38
N ASN A 220 5.22 -2.11 -26.64
CA ASN A 220 6.16 -2.64 -27.65
C ASN A 220 7.64 -2.25 -27.47
N GLN A 221 8.02 -1.64 -26.34
CA GLN A 221 9.41 -1.30 -26.02
C GLN A 221 10.03 -2.34 -25.07
N PRO A 222 11.25 -2.83 -25.34
CA PRO A 222 11.97 -3.70 -24.41
C PRO A 222 12.29 -3.00 -23.10
N VAL A 223 11.71 -3.49 -22.01
CA VAL A 223 11.86 -2.95 -20.65
C VAL A 223 12.47 -3.94 -19.67
N GLY A 224 12.68 -5.18 -20.09
CA GLY A 224 13.38 -6.17 -19.30
C GLY A 224 13.79 -7.38 -20.14
N ALA A 225 14.72 -8.16 -19.60
CA ALA A 225 15.17 -9.39 -20.21
C ALA A 225 15.58 -10.42 -19.16
N VAL A 226 15.61 -11.69 -19.56
CA VAL A 226 16.19 -12.81 -18.81
C VAL A 226 16.73 -13.84 -19.80
N ALA A 227 17.82 -14.51 -19.44
CA ALA A 227 18.41 -15.59 -20.20
C ALA A 227 18.36 -16.90 -19.42
N LEU A 228 18.17 -18.00 -20.15
CA LEU A 228 18.44 -19.37 -19.73
C LEU A 228 19.69 -19.82 -20.47
N ILE A 229 20.78 -19.99 -19.75
CA ILE A 229 22.06 -20.44 -20.30
C ILE A 229 22.16 -21.95 -20.07
N LYS A 230 22.25 -22.75 -21.15
CA LYS A 230 22.42 -24.20 -21.02
C LYS A 230 23.71 -24.50 -20.25
N MET A 231 23.61 -25.28 -19.18
CA MET A 231 24.74 -25.70 -18.38
C MET A 231 25.27 -27.05 -18.86
N ASN A 232 26.60 -27.21 -18.78
CA ASN A 232 27.26 -28.51 -18.89
C ASN A 232 27.59 -28.98 -17.48
N ASP A 233 26.57 -29.35 -16.73
CA ASP A 233 26.64 -29.71 -15.32
C ASP A 233 25.83 -31.01 -15.08
N PRO A 234 26.28 -31.92 -14.18
CA PRO A 234 25.57 -33.17 -13.92
C PRO A 234 24.26 -33.01 -13.15
N VAL A 235 24.02 -31.85 -12.51
CA VAL A 235 22.84 -31.59 -11.68
C VAL A 235 21.94 -30.53 -12.31
N TYR A 236 22.50 -29.43 -12.82
CA TYR A 236 21.73 -28.28 -13.28
C TYR A 236 21.64 -28.22 -14.81
N ASP A 237 20.42 -28.06 -15.34
CA ASP A 237 20.17 -28.04 -16.77
C ASP A 237 20.41 -26.67 -17.40
N PHE A 238 20.00 -25.62 -16.69
CA PHE A 238 20.10 -24.23 -17.13
C PHE A 238 20.40 -23.28 -15.97
N GLU A 239 21.21 -22.27 -16.25
CA GLU A 239 21.39 -21.10 -15.39
C GLU A 239 20.40 -20.01 -15.81
N LEU A 240 19.58 -19.54 -14.86
CA LEU A 240 18.84 -18.30 -15.02
C LEU A 240 19.81 -17.14 -14.79
N ALA A 241 20.10 -16.41 -15.86
CA ALA A 241 21.10 -15.35 -15.88
C ALA A 241 20.60 -14.11 -16.63
N LYS A 242 21.38 -13.03 -16.56
CA LYS A 242 21.13 -11.79 -17.31
C LYS A 242 19.71 -11.23 -17.15
N MET A 243 19.17 -11.37 -15.93
CA MET A 243 17.87 -10.79 -15.58
C MET A 243 18.07 -9.30 -15.28
N ALA A 244 17.54 -8.44 -16.13
CA ALA A 244 17.57 -6.99 -15.95
C ALA A 244 16.20 -6.38 -16.26
N VAL A 245 15.83 -5.34 -15.51
CA VAL A 245 14.61 -4.56 -15.72
C VAL A 245 14.98 -3.09 -15.69
N SER A 246 14.53 -2.34 -16.71
CA SER A 246 14.74 -0.90 -16.83
C SER A 246 14.24 -0.19 -15.56
N PRO A 247 15.00 0.76 -15.00
CA PRO A 247 14.59 1.54 -13.84
C PRO A 247 13.22 2.21 -14.00
N GLU A 248 12.91 2.70 -15.21
CA GLU A 248 11.68 3.40 -15.57
C GLU A 248 10.45 2.47 -15.59
N ALA A 249 10.67 1.16 -15.70
CA ALA A 249 9.63 0.15 -15.71
C ALA A 249 9.52 -0.64 -14.40
N ARG A 250 10.29 -0.29 -13.36
CA ARG A 250 10.20 -0.93 -12.04
C ARG A 250 8.84 -0.71 -11.39
N GLY A 251 8.50 -1.58 -10.43
CA GLY A 251 7.21 -1.55 -9.73
C GLY A 251 6.08 -2.29 -10.45
N LYS A 252 6.26 -2.69 -11.71
CA LYS A 252 5.27 -3.40 -12.55
C LYS A 252 5.41 -4.94 -12.55
N ASN A 253 6.05 -5.51 -11.52
CA ASN A 253 6.32 -6.96 -11.40
C ASN A 253 7.08 -7.61 -12.58
N ILE A 254 7.75 -6.83 -13.45
CA ILE A 254 8.41 -7.36 -14.66
C ILE A 254 9.41 -8.49 -14.34
N GLY A 255 10.23 -8.34 -13.30
CA GLY A 255 11.16 -9.41 -12.89
C GLY A 255 10.46 -10.72 -12.49
N LEU A 256 9.28 -10.64 -11.88
CA LEU A 256 8.47 -11.81 -11.55
C LEU A 256 7.90 -12.47 -12.81
N LEU A 257 7.37 -11.67 -13.74
CA LEU A 257 6.86 -12.16 -15.02
C LEU A 257 7.95 -12.83 -15.85
N LEU A 258 9.14 -12.20 -15.94
CA LEU A 258 10.31 -12.77 -16.61
C LEU A 258 10.77 -14.07 -15.95
N GLY A 259 10.85 -14.11 -14.62
CA GLY A 259 11.25 -15.32 -13.90
C GLY A 259 10.27 -16.49 -14.09
N GLN A 260 8.96 -16.22 -14.01
CA GLN A 260 7.93 -17.23 -14.27
C GLN A 260 7.97 -17.73 -15.72
N ALA A 261 8.13 -16.82 -16.68
CA ALA A 261 8.24 -17.19 -18.09
C ALA A 261 9.54 -17.98 -18.37
N ALA A 262 10.65 -17.63 -17.73
CA ALA A 262 11.91 -18.39 -17.83
C ALA A 262 11.76 -19.79 -17.25
N ILE A 263 11.11 -19.96 -16.10
CA ILE A 263 10.82 -21.28 -15.53
C ILE A 263 9.95 -22.10 -16.50
N GLY A 264 8.88 -21.51 -17.05
CA GLY A 264 8.03 -22.16 -18.04
C GLY A 264 8.83 -22.60 -19.28
N LYS A 265 9.63 -21.69 -19.84
CA LYS A 265 10.50 -21.96 -20.99
C LYS A 265 11.53 -23.06 -20.69
N ALA A 266 12.10 -23.09 -19.50
CA ALA A 266 13.01 -24.15 -19.10
C ALA A 266 12.34 -25.53 -19.08
N LYS A 267 11.10 -25.62 -18.55
CA LYS A 267 10.31 -26.86 -18.60
C LYS A 267 10.00 -27.29 -20.04
N GLU A 268 9.64 -26.36 -20.92
CA GLU A 268 9.44 -26.63 -22.34
C GLU A 268 10.72 -27.17 -23.02
N LEU A 269 11.89 -26.71 -22.56
CA LEU A 269 13.20 -27.20 -23.00
C LEU A 269 13.64 -28.50 -22.31
N GLY A 270 12.77 -29.12 -21.49
CA GLY A 270 13.03 -30.39 -20.82
C GLY A 270 13.92 -30.28 -19.58
N ALA A 271 14.04 -29.09 -18.98
CA ALA A 271 14.79 -28.92 -17.73
C ALA A 271 14.06 -29.58 -16.55
N THR A 272 14.85 -30.13 -15.63
CA THR A 272 14.44 -30.63 -14.32
C THR A 272 15.00 -29.79 -13.18
N ASN A 273 16.17 -29.17 -13.38
CA ASN A 273 16.85 -28.39 -12.37
C ASN A 273 17.37 -27.07 -12.95
N LEU A 274 16.97 -25.98 -12.32
CA LEU A 274 17.47 -24.63 -12.60
C LEU A 274 18.46 -24.19 -11.53
N TYR A 275 19.42 -23.39 -11.97
CA TYR A 275 20.44 -22.77 -11.13
C TYR A 275 20.45 -21.27 -11.34
N LEU A 276 20.88 -20.50 -10.35
CA LEU A 276 21.21 -19.09 -10.52
C LEU A 276 22.28 -18.63 -9.54
N GLU A 277 22.97 -17.57 -9.95
CA GLU A 277 23.93 -16.84 -9.14
C GLU A 277 23.40 -15.42 -8.86
N SER A 278 23.69 -14.92 -7.66
CA SER A 278 23.28 -13.57 -7.25
C SER A 278 24.25 -13.01 -6.20
N ASN A 279 23.91 -11.82 -5.69
CA ASN A 279 24.65 -11.16 -4.62
C ASN A 279 23.70 -10.71 -3.51
N THR A 280 24.06 -10.93 -2.24
CA THR A 280 23.29 -10.58 -1.03
C THR A 280 22.97 -9.10 -0.89
N ILE A 281 23.69 -8.19 -1.55
CA ILE A 281 23.32 -6.76 -1.59
C ILE A 281 22.01 -6.53 -2.37
N LEU A 282 21.68 -7.43 -3.30
CA LEU A 282 20.50 -7.36 -4.17
C LEU A 282 19.28 -7.97 -3.48
N LYS A 283 18.92 -7.46 -2.30
CA LYS A 283 17.74 -7.92 -1.53
C LYS A 283 16.46 -8.06 -2.37
N PRO A 284 16.14 -7.14 -3.31
CA PRO A 284 14.97 -7.30 -4.17
C PRO A 284 15.00 -8.55 -5.07
N ALA A 285 16.17 -8.90 -5.62
CA ALA A 285 16.34 -10.07 -6.49
C ALA A 285 16.24 -11.37 -5.68
N ILE A 286 16.86 -11.43 -4.51
CA ILE A 286 16.78 -12.61 -3.62
C ILE A 286 15.34 -12.86 -3.17
N ASN A 287 14.62 -11.82 -2.77
CA ASN A 287 13.20 -11.93 -2.43
C ASN A 287 12.34 -12.37 -3.61
N LEU A 288 12.71 -11.99 -4.83
CA LEU A 288 12.05 -12.47 -6.05
C LEU A 288 12.31 -13.96 -6.26
N TYR A 289 13.56 -14.42 -6.16
CA TYR A 289 13.91 -15.83 -6.37
C TYR A 289 13.26 -16.74 -5.34
N HIS A 290 13.19 -16.35 -4.07
CA HIS A 290 12.42 -17.09 -3.07
C HIS A 290 10.93 -17.20 -3.41
N LYS A 291 10.32 -16.13 -3.94
CA LYS A 291 8.91 -16.18 -4.39
C LYS A 291 8.70 -17.08 -5.60
N LEU A 292 9.74 -17.25 -6.43
CA LEU A 292 9.76 -18.17 -7.56
C LEU A 292 10.04 -19.63 -7.12
N GLY A 293 10.32 -19.87 -5.84
CA GLY A 293 10.59 -21.20 -5.29
C GLY A 293 12.06 -21.60 -5.25
N PHE A 294 12.99 -20.71 -5.61
CA PHE A 294 14.42 -21.02 -5.51
C PHE A 294 14.87 -21.12 -4.05
N GLU A 295 15.71 -22.11 -3.78
CA GLU A 295 16.33 -22.38 -2.48
C GLU A 295 17.84 -22.19 -2.53
N LYS A 296 18.45 -21.81 -1.42
CA LYS A 296 19.90 -21.56 -1.36
C LYS A 296 20.67 -22.87 -1.50
N VAL A 297 21.67 -22.87 -2.38
CA VAL A 297 22.65 -23.95 -2.54
C VAL A 297 24.08 -23.40 -2.40
N ALA A 298 25.07 -24.29 -2.36
CA ALA A 298 26.48 -23.94 -2.30
C ALA A 298 27.34 -25.00 -3.01
N GLY A 299 28.58 -24.64 -3.34
CA GLY A 299 29.60 -25.59 -3.81
C GLY A 299 29.81 -25.62 -5.33
N HIS A 300 29.04 -24.86 -6.10
CA HIS A 300 29.28 -24.73 -7.55
C HIS A 300 30.33 -23.65 -7.81
N ALA A 301 31.25 -23.87 -8.75
CA ALA A 301 32.24 -22.85 -9.13
C ALA A 301 31.56 -21.70 -9.90
N THR A 302 31.94 -20.47 -9.61
CA THR A 302 31.40 -19.26 -10.28
C THR A 302 32.49 -18.56 -11.10
N PRO A 303 32.20 -18.11 -12.33
CA PRO A 303 33.12 -17.27 -13.10
C PRO A 303 33.06 -15.79 -12.69
N TYR A 304 32.22 -15.41 -11.73
CA TYR A 304 31.99 -14.02 -11.34
C TYR A 304 32.52 -13.75 -9.93
N GLU A 305 33.38 -12.73 -9.79
CA GLU A 305 33.89 -12.31 -8.48
C GLU A 305 32.76 -11.76 -7.58
N ARG A 306 31.73 -11.18 -8.20
CA ARG A 306 30.59 -10.60 -7.48
C ARG A 306 29.62 -11.63 -6.91
N CYS A 307 29.70 -12.91 -7.28
CA CYS A 307 28.76 -13.90 -6.77
C CYS A 307 29.08 -14.24 -5.30
N ASN A 308 28.07 -14.15 -4.42
CA ASN A 308 28.21 -14.61 -3.03
C ASN A 308 27.01 -15.41 -2.52
N ILE A 309 26.04 -15.69 -3.40
CA ILE A 309 24.89 -16.55 -3.12
C ILE A 309 24.48 -17.28 -4.39
N GLN A 310 24.17 -18.56 -4.24
CA GLN A 310 23.75 -19.47 -5.30
C GLN A 310 22.40 -20.06 -4.90
N MET A 311 21.51 -20.24 -5.86
CA MET A 311 20.19 -20.79 -5.61
C MET A 311 19.79 -21.78 -6.69
N ALA A 312 18.96 -22.75 -6.35
CA ALA A 312 18.46 -23.77 -7.27
C ALA A 312 16.95 -23.95 -7.14
N LEU A 313 16.33 -24.45 -8.21
CA LEU A 313 14.91 -24.79 -8.26
C LEU A 313 14.73 -26.09 -9.03
N VAL A 314 14.02 -27.04 -8.43
CA VAL A 314 13.52 -28.23 -9.14
C VAL A 314 12.23 -27.82 -9.85
N VAL A 315 12.15 -28.03 -11.17
CA VAL A 315 11.06 -27.54 -12.04
C VAL A 315 10.15 -28.66 -12.55
#